data_AF-A0A3S3RN00-F1
#
_entry.id   AF-A0A3S3RN00-F1
#
_cell.length_a   1.000
_cell.length_b   1.000
_cell.length_c   1.000
_cell.angle_alpha   90.00
_cell.angle_beta   90.00
_cell.angle_gamma   90.00
#
_symmetry.space_group_name_H-M   'P 1'
#
loop_
_entity.id
_entity.type
_entity.pdbx_description
1 polymer ?
#
loop_
_entity_poly.entity_id
_entity_poly.type
_entity_poly.pdbx_seq_one_letter_code
_entity_poly.pdbx_strand_id
1 'polypeptide(L)'
;MRLGGRLAAAIEVLEDIGRRHRPVADALRDWGLSHRFAGGGDRAAIGNIVYDALRRKRSAGWLLGEDTPRAIGFGALLLEWGQTAQSLNDALEGDKFAPPLLSDTELKAVADRRPGDAPDAVRADIPEWCVPLFELAFGAAWVAEGSALATRPPLDLRVNTLQADRARVLAELDGTGAAPASLA
;
A
#
# COMPACT_ATOMS: atom_id res chain seq x y z
N MET A 1 16.61 -6.75 6.60
CA MET A 1 15.66 -6.99 7.71
C MET A 1 14.69 -8.12 7.33
N ARG A 2 14.19 -8.89 8.30
CA ARG A 2 13.07 -9.83 8.10
C ARG A 2 11.75 -9.05 7.95
N LEU A 3 10.67 -9.73 7.55
CA LEU A 3 9.35 -9.12 7.38
C LEU A 3 8.87 -8.40 8.65
N GLY A 4 9.08 -8.98 9.84
CA GLY A 4 8.64 -8.39 11.10
C GLY A 4 9.26 -7.02 11.36
N GLY A 5 10.59 -6.91 11.24
CA GLY A 5 11.25 -5.62 11.35
C GLY A 5 10.79 -4.60 10.28
N ARG A 6 10.51 -5.03 9.05
CA ARG A 6 10.02 -4.13 7.98
C ARG A 6 8.60 -3.64 8.26
N LEU A 7 7.73 -4.52 8.74
CA LEU A 7 6.36 -4.18 9.12
C LEU A 7 6.36 -3.25 10.34
N ALA A 8 7.16 -3.53 11.37
CA ALA A 8 7.29 -2.65 12.54
C ALA A 8 7.75 -1.24 12.15
N ALA A 9 8.76 -1.13 11.27
CA ALA A 9 9.21 0.15 10.75
C ALA A 9 8.13 0.88 9.95
N ALA A 10 7.36 0.15 9.12
CA ALA A 10 6.24 0.75 8.39
C ALA A 10 5.15 1.29 9.35
N ILE A 11 4.85 0.56 10.43
CA ILE A 11 3.89 0.99 11.46
C ILE A 11 4.37 2.28 12.14
N GLU A 12 5.66 2.36 12.50
CA GLU A 12 6.25 3.58 13.07
C GLU A 12 6.13 4.78 12.13
N VAL A 13 6.41 4.58 10.83
CA VAL A 13 6.26 5.63 9.81
C VAL A 13 4.80 6.06 9.66
N LEU A 14 3.86 5.12 9.63
CA LEU A 14 2.42 5.41 9.55
C LEU A 14 1.93 6.19 10.78
N GLU A 15 2.41 5.82 11.98
CA GLU A 15 2.11 6.54 13.22
C GLU A 15 2.63 7.98 13.16
N ASP A 16 3.86 8.17 12.70
CA ASP A 16 4.45 9.50 12.60
C ASP A 16 3.74 10.39 11.55
N ILE A 17 3.32 9.81 10.41
CA ILE A 17 2.47 10.49 9.43
C ILE A 17 1.16 10.94 10.07
N GLY A 18 0.49 10.04 10.80
CA GLY A 18 -0.78 10.34 11.48
C GLY A 18 -0.65 11.42 12.55
N ARG A 19 0.45 11.39 13.32
CA ARG A 19 0.69 12.35 14.41
C ARG A 19 1.16 13.72 13.93
N ARG A 20 2.01 13.77 12.90
CA ARG A 20 2.65 15.01 12.43
C ARG A 20 2.01 15.60 11.17
N HIS A 21 1.06 14.88 10.54
CA HIS A 21 0.35 15.29 9.33
C HIS A 21 1.30 15.74 8.20
N ARG A 22 2.33 14.94 7.93
CA ARG A 22 3.38 15.27 6.96
C ARG A 22 3.36 14.37 5.72
N PRO A 23 3.94 14.82 4.60
CA PRO A 23 4.05 13.98 3.40
C PRO A 23 4.81 12.67 3.68
N VAL A 24 4.30 11.58 3.10
CA VAL A 24 4.89 10.23 3.25
C VAL A 24 6.36 10.16 2.80
N ALA A 25 6.73 10.88 1.75
CA ALA A 25 8.10 10.91 1.25
C ALA A 25 9.07 11.53 2.28
N ASP A 26 8.66 12.59 2.97
CA ASP A 26 9.45 13.20 4.04
C ASP A 26 9.54 12.27 5.25
N ALA A 27 8.43 11.60 5.60
CA ALA A 27 8.41 10.66 6.70
C ALA A 27 9.36 9.48 6.50
N LEU A 28 9.34 8.87 5.31
CA LEU A 28 10.24 7.79 4.93
C LEU A 28 11.70 8.23 4.87
N ARG A 29 11.98 9.43 4.33
CA ARG A 29 13.33 9.99 4.30
C ARG A 29 13.88 10.16 5.70
N ASP A 30 13.14 10.82 6.57
CA ASP A 30 13.59 11.14 7.93
C ASP A 30 13.75 9.88 8.76
N TRP A 31 12.81 8.93 8.66
CA TRP A 31 12.96 7.61 9.28
C TRP A 31 14.23 6.92 8.81
N GLY A 32 14.52 6.94 7.51
CA GLY A 32 15.74 6.36 6.94
C GLY A 32 17.02 7.07 7.39
N LEU A 33 17.01 8.38 7.63
CA LEU A 33 18.17 9.10 8.17
C LEU A 33 18.46 8.69 9.62
N SER A 34 17.42 8.50 10.42
CA SER A 34 17.52 8.03 11.81
C SER A 34 17.87 6.54 11.92
N HIS A 35 17.54 5.72 10.92
CA HIS A 35 17.75 4.27 10.90
C HIS A 35 18.81 3.85 9.87
N ARG A 36 20.07 4.22 10.12
CA ARG A 36 21.21 3.97 9.22
C ARG A 36 21.50 2.49 8.93
N PHE A 37 21.04 1.58 9.78
CA PHE A 37 21.17 0.14 9.57
C PHE A 37 20.27 -0.39 8.44
N ALA A 38 19.20 0.34 8.09
CA ALA A 38 18.30 -0.06 7.01
C ALA A 38 18.97 0.25 5.66
N GLY A 39 19.38 -0.80 4.94
CA GLY A 39 19.92 -0.69 3.59
C GLY A 39 18.88 -0.33 2.54
N GLY A 40 19.30 -0.11 1.30
CA GLY A 40 18.41 0.31 0.20
C GLY A 40 17.22 -0.64 -0.03
N GLY A 41 17.45 -1.96 0.01
CA GLY A 41 16.39 -2.96 -0.13
C GLY A 41 15.38 -2.96 1.03
N ASP A 42 15.83 -2.70 2.26
CA ASP A 42 14.92 -2.59 3.40
C ASP A 42 14.10 -1.31 3.33
N ARG A 43 14.72 -0.18 2.97
CA ARG A 43 14.01 1.10 2.76
C ARG A 43 12.96 0.99 1.67
N ALA A 44 13.27 0.31 0.56
CA ALA A 44 12.33 0.06 -0.51
C ALA A 44 11.15 -0.80 -0.04
N ALA A 45 11.41 -1.89 0.69
CA ALA A 45 10.36 -2.76 1.21
C ALA A 45 9.45 -2.03 2.22
N ILE A 46 10.03 -1.26 3.16
CA ILE A 46 9.28 -0.45 4.13
C ILE A 46 8.42 0.59 3.40
N GLY A 47 9.01 1.30 2.44
CA GLY A 47 8.29 2.27 1.61
C GLY A 47 7.09 1.64 0.91
N ASN A 48 7.26 0.47 0.30
CA ASN A 48 6.16 -0.25 -0.33
C ASN A 48 5.03 -0.56 0.65
N ILE A 49 5.33 -1.09 1.84
CA ILE A 49 4.30 -1.34 2.87
C ILE A 49 3.57 -0.04 3.22
N VAL A 50 4.29 1.05 3.48
CA VAL A 50 3.68 2.35 3.86
C VAL A 50 2.77 2.88 2.76
N TYR A 51 3.22 2.89 1.50
CA TYR A 51 2.39 3.36 0.38
C TYR A 51 1.18 2.46 0.15
N ASP A 52 1.35 1.15 0.18
CA ASP A 52 0.25 0.19 0.01
C ASP A 52 -0.78 0.36 1.14
N ALA A 53 -0.32 0.59 2.37
CA ALA A 53 -1.18 0.81 3.52
C ALA A 53 -1.94 2.15 3.45
N LEU A 54 -1.33 3.21 2.95
CA LEU A 54 -2.04 4.48 2.70
C LEU A 54 -3.06 4.38 1.57
N ARG A 55 -2.75 3.63 0.50
CA ARG A 55 -3.69 3.41 -0.62
C ARG A 55 -4.89 2.57 -0.19
N ARG A 56 -4.67 1.53 0.62
CA ARG A 56 -5.71 0.60 1.08
C ARG A 56 -6.18 0.90 2.50
N LYS A 57 -6.02 2.14 2.98
CA LYS A 57 -6.19 2.49 4.39
C LYS A 57 -7.57 2.07 4.92
N ARG A 58 -8.64 2.40 4.18
CA ARG A 58 -10.00 2.13 4.63
C ARG A 58 -10.31 0.65 4.54
N SER A 59 -9.93 0.00 3.44
CA SER A 59 -10.10 -1.44 3.26
C SER A 59 -9.36 -2.24 4.35
N ALA A 60 -8.11 -1.88 4.64
CA ALA A 60 -7.28 -2.51 5.67
C ALA A 60 -7.90 -2.33 7.07
N GLY A 61 -8.31 -1.10 7.40
CA GLY A 61 -8.93 -0.82 8.67
C GLY A 61 -10.28 -1.51 8.86
N TRP A 62 -11.10 -1.60 7.80
CA TRP A 62 -12.35 -2.35 7.83
C TRP A 62 -12.11 -3.87 7.98
N LEU A 63 -11.12 -4.41 7.28
CA LEU A 63 -10.78 -5.84 7.33
C LEU A 63 -10.40 -6.26 8.75
N LEU A 64 -9.57 -5.48 9.46
CA LEU A 64 -9.18 -5.77 10.84
C LEU A 64 -10.13 -5.16 11.89
N GLY A 65 -11.01 -4.24 11.51
CA GLY A 65 -11.99 -3.61 12.39
C GLY A 65 -11.44 -2.48 13.24
N GLU A 66 -10.29 -1.94 12.87
CA GLU A 66 -9.58 -0.88 13.57
C GLU A 66 -8.90 0.08 12.58
N ASP A 67 -8.91 1.39 12.85
CA ASP A 67 -8.17 2.39 12.07
C ASP A 67 -6.84 2.76 12.77
N THR A 68 -6.04 1.77 13.13
CA THR A 68 -4.73 1.95 13.78
C THR A 68 -3.59 1.75 12.76
N PRO A 69 -2.41 2.41 12.94
CA PRO A 69 -1.25 2.16 12.08
C PRO A 69 -0.86 0.69 11.97
N ARG A 70 -1.01 -0.08 13.06
CA ARG A 70 -0.83 -1.54 13.05
C ARG A 70 -1.85 -2.21 12.16
N ALA A 71 -3.14 -1.95 12.37
CA ALA A 71 -4.19 -2.58 11.58
C ALA A 71 -4.05 -2.27 10.08
N ILE A 72 -3.73 -1.02 9.74
CA ILE A 72 -3.50 -0.57 8.37
C ILE A 72 -2.27 -1.28 7.76
N GLY A 73 -1.17 -1.38 8.51
CA GLY A 73 0.06 -2.05 8.04
C GLY A 73 -0.14 -3.55 7.81
N PHE A 74 -0.83 -4.26 8.72
CA PHE A 74 -1.17 -5.67 8.54
C PHE A 74 -2.15 -5.86 7.38
N GLY A 75 -3.21 -5.05 7.31
CA GLY A 75 -4.20 -5.13 6.24
C GLY A 75 -3.59 -4.88 4.87
N ALA A 76 -2.58 -4.01 4.74
CA ALA A 76 -1.85 -3.83 3.49
C ALA A 76 -1.18 -5.12 3.00
N LEU A 77 -0.55 -5.88 3.90
CA LEU A 77 0.07 -7.16 3.54
C LEU A 77 -0.98 -8.20 3.13
N LEU A 78 -2.13 -8.21 3.81
CA LEU A 78 -3.23 -9.12 3.47
C LEU A 78 -3.88 -8.77 2.12
N LEU A 79 -3.99 -7.49 1.79
CA LEU A 79 -4.67 -7.02 0.58
C LEU A 79 -3.76 -6.96 -0.66
N GLU A 80 -2.48 -6.62 -0.50
CA GLU A 80 -1.59 -6.31 -1.64
C GLU A 80 -0.44 -7.32 -1.81
N TRP A 81 -0.12 -8.13 -0.79
CA TRP A 81 1.08 -8.99 -0.80
C TRP A 81 0.75 -10.49 -0.91
N GLY A 82 -0.51 -10.84 -1.17
CA GLY A 82 -0.94 -12.23 -1.30
C GLY A 82 -0.78 -13.04 -0.02
N GLN A 83 -0.69 -12.38 1.14
CA GLN A 83 -0.56 -13.05 2.43
C GLN A 83 -1.94 -13.43 2.98
N THR A 84 -2.01 -14.59 3.61
CA THR A 84 -3.14 -14.95 4.47
C THR A 84 -2.84 -14.51 5.90
N ALA A 85 -3.88 -14.41 6.74
CA ALA A 85 -3.69 -14.09 8.14
C ALA A 85 -2.77 -15.10 8.86
N GLN A 86 -2.92 -16.39 8.53
CA GLN A 86 -2.08 -17.45 9.08
C GLN A 86 -0.64 -17.36 8.58
N SER A 87 -0.42 -17.27 7.26
CA SER A 87 0.94 -17.19 6.70
C SER A 87 1.68 -15.94 7.17
N LEU A 88 0.96 -14.85 7.43
CA LEU A 88 1.54 -13.64 8.01
C LEU A 88 1.97 -13.86 9.46
N ASN A 89 1.13 -14.49 10.30
CA ASN A 89 1.53 -14.85 11.66
C ASN A 89 2.76 -15.77 11.67
N ASP A 90 2.77 -16.81 10.82
CA ASP A 90 3.89 -17.75 10.70
C ASP A 90 5.19 -17.03 10.27
N ALA A 91 5.11 -16.07 9.34
CA ALA A 91 6.27 -15.31 8.86
C ALA A 91 6.84 -14.36 9.94
N LEU A 92 6.01 -13.91 10.86
CA LEU A 92 6.37 -13.01 11.96
C LEU A 92 6.80 -13.76 13.23
N GLU A 93 6.42 -15.04 13.35
CA GLU A 93 6.75 -15.86 14.52
C GLU A 93 8.27 -15.97 14.72
N GLY A 94 8.69 -15.79 15.98
CA GLY A 94 10.09 -15.83 16.38
C GLY A 94 10.95 -14.65 15.88
N ASP A 95 10.37 -13.65 15.22
CA ASP A 95 11.07 -12.39 14.92
C ASP A 95 10.93 -11.41 16.09
N LYS A 96 12.03 -11.18 16.81
CA LYS A 96 12.06 -10.27 17.98
C LYS A 96 11.69 -8.81 17.65
N PHE A 97 11.71 -8.43 16.38
CA PHE A 97 11.34 -7.09 15.91
C PHE A 97 9.94 -7.05 15.31
N ALA A 98 9.23 -8.18 15.23
CA ALA A 98 7.86 -8.18 14.74
C ALA A 98 6.95 -7.41 15.71
N PRO A 99 5.95 -6.68 15.18
CA PRO A 99 4.84 -6.22 16.01
C PRO A 99 4.06 -7.41 16.58
N PRO A 100 3.20 -7.20 17.59
CA PRO A 100 2.31 -8.24 18.08
C PRO A 100 1.51 -8.88 16.93
N LEU A 101 1.53 -10.22 16.89
CA LEU A 101 0.85 -11.05 15.90
C LEU A 101 -0.65 -10.75 15.86
N LEU A 102 -1.34 -11.21 14.81
CA LEU A 102 -2.79 -11.19 14.77
C LEU A 102 -3.33 -12.13 15.86
N SER A 103 -4.21 -11.60 16.70
CA SER A 103 -4.94 -12.36 17.72
C SER A 103 -5.99 -13.27 17.10
N ASP A 104 -6.48 -14.27 17.86
CA ASP A 104 -7.55 -15.17 17.41
C ASP A 104 -8.81 -14.40 16.96
N THR A 105 -9.13 -13.29 17.63
CA THR A 105 -10.25 -12.41 17.26
C THR A 105 -10.02 -11.76 15.90
N GLU A 106 -8.81 -11.28 15.63
CA GLU A 106 -8.45 -10.67 14.34
C GLU A 106 -8.41 -11.72 13.22
N LEU A 107 -7.85 -12.91 13.49
CA LEU A 107 -7.84 -14.03 12.55
C LEU A 107 -9.26 -14.38 12.11
N LYS A 108 -10.18 -14.48 13.09
CA LYS A 108 -11.60 -14.73 12.81
C LYS A 108 -12.25 -13.59 12.03
N ALA A 109 -11.97 -12.34 12.41
CA ALA A 109 -12.52 -11.18 11.72
C ALA A 109 -12.09 -11.12 10.24
N VAL A 110 -10.83 -11.42 9.94
CA VAL A 110 -10.31 -11.52 8.57
C VAL A 110 -10.99 -12.66 7.79
N ALA A 111 -11.23 -13.80 8.44
CA ALA A 111 -11.89 -14.93 7.80
C ALA A 111 -13.38 -14.67 7.50
N ASP A 112 -14.06 -13.95 8.40
CA ASP A 112 -15.50 -13.68 8.29
C ASP A 112 -15.80 -12.50 7.34
N ARG A 113 -14.91 -11.52 7.22
CA ARG A 113 -15.10 -10.31 6.40
C ARG A 113 -14.61 -10.49 4.97
N ARG A 114 -15.51 -10.31 4.01
CA ARG A 114 -15.17 -10.28 2.57
C ARG A 114 -15.06 -8.83 2.10
N PRO A 115 -13.98 -8.40 1.43
CA PRO A 115 -13.84 -7.01 0.96
C PRO A 115 -15.02 -6.49 0.12
N GLY A 116 -15.75 -7.37 -0.57
CA GLY A 116 -16.94 -7.02 -1.33
C GLY A 116 -18.15 -6.59 -0.49
N ASP A 117 -18.20 -6.98 0.79
CA ASP A 117 -19.30 -6.67 1.72
C ASP A 117 -19.06 -5.35 2.48
N ALA A 118 -17.92 -4.69 2.24
CA ALA A 118 -17.60 -3.43 2.87
C ALA A 118 -18.49 -2.29 2.33
N PRO A 119 -18.74 -1.22 3.11
CA PRO A 119 -19.41 -0.02 2.61
C PRO A 119 -18.72 0.54 1.36
N ASP A 120 -19.47 1.13 0.44
CA ASP A 120 -18.93 1.55 -0.86
C ASP A 120 -17.73 2.50 -0.74
N ALA A 121 -17.76 3.43 0.21
CA ALA A 121 -16.65 4.35 0.44
C ALA A 121 -15.38 3.65 0.97
N VAL A 122 -15.54 2.50 1.63
CA VAL A 122 -14.42 1.62 2.03
C VAL A 122 -13.90 0.85 0.82
N ARG A 123 -14.80 0.28 0.00
CA ARG A 123 -14.44 -0.45 -1.24
C ARG A 123 -13.70 0.43 -2.25
N ALA A 124 -14.04 1.71 -2.27
CA ALA A 124 -13.40 2.73 -3.08
C ALA A 124 -12.13 3.32 -2.43
N ASP A 125 -11.81 2.96 -1.19
CA ASP A 125 -10.67 3.48 -0.41
C ASP A 125 -10.58 5.02 -0.35
N ILE A 126 -11.74 5.71 -0.38
CA ILE A 126 -11.83 7.17 -0.29
C ILE A 126 -12.46 7.64 1.03
N PRO A 127 -12.09 8.81 1.56
CA PRO A 127 -12.79 9.41 2.69
C PRO A 127 -14.28 9.63 2.40
N GLU A 128 -15.14 9.49 3.42
CA GLU A 128 -16.60 9.66 3.26
C GLU A 128 -16.99 11.03 2.71
N TRP A 129 -16.29 12.09 3.11
CA TRP A 129 -16.55 13.44 2.60
C TRP A 129 -16.26 13.59 1.10
N CYS A 130 -15.45 12.69 0.50
CA CYS A 130 -15.18 12.68 -0.93
C CYS A 130 -16.28 12.00 -1.76
N VAL A 131 -17.14 11.19 -1.14
CA VAL A 131 -18.19 10.42 -1.85
C VAL A 131 -19.03 11.30 -2.78
N PRO A 132 -19.63 12.43 -2.35
CA PRO A 132 -20.43 13.26 -3.26
C PRO A 132 -19.61 13.85 -4.43
N LEU A 133 -18.30 14.06 -4.25
CA LEU A 133 -17.42 14.56 -5.32
C LEU A 133 -17.14 13.47 -6.36
N PHE A 134 -16.94 12.24 -5.90
CA PHE A 134 -16.75 11.06 -6.74
C PHE A 134 -18.03 10.68 -7.48
N GLU A 135 -19.18 10.72 -6.82
CA GLU A 135 -20.49 10.52 -7.45
C GLU A 135 -20.75 11.57 -8.53
N LEU A 136 -20.42 12.84 -8.26
CA LEU A 136 -20.56 13.91 -9.24
C LEU A 136 -19.65 13.71 -10.46
N ALA A 137 -18.41 13.27 -10.26
CA ALA A 137 -17.42 13.12 -11.32
C ALA A 137 -17.62 11.85 -12.17
N PHE A 138 -17.99 10.74 -11.53
CA PHE A 138 -17.96 9.40 -12.13
C PHE A 138 -19.33 8.71 -12.19
N GLY A 139 -20.38 9.31 -11.63
CA GLY A 139 -21.72 8.73 -11.61
C GLY A 139 -21.74 7.32 -11.01
N ALA A 140 -22.44 6.38 -11.65
CA ALA A 140 -22.56 5.01 -11.16
C ALA A 140 -21.22 4.24 -11.08
N ALA A 141 -20.16 4.70 -11.75
CA ALA A 141 -18.86 4.05 -11.75
C ALA A 141 -17.96 4.46 -10.57
N TRP A 142 -18.40 5.38 -9.70
CA TRP A 142 -17.53 6.03 -8.71
C TRP A 142 -16.79 5.06 -7.78
N VAL A 143 -17.42 3.94 -7.40
CA VAL A 143 -16.78 2.92 -6.55
C VAL A 143 -15.64 2.24 -7.29
N ALA A 144 -15.86 1.89 -8.56
CA ALA A 144 -14.86 1.26 -9.40
C ALA A 144 -13.67 2.19 -9.66
N GLU A 145 -13.95 3.48 -9.91
CA GLU A 145 -12.92 4.50 -10.14
C GLU A 145 -12.09 4.77 -8.87
N GLY A 146 -12.73 4.91 -7.70
CA GLY A 146 -12.01 5.04 -6.43
C GLY A 146 -11.14 3.82 -6.13
N SER A 147 -11.69 2.61 -6.32
CA SER A 147 -10.95 1.36 -6.14
C SER A 147 -9.75 1.27 -7.10
N ALA A 148 -9.91 1.71 -8.35
CA ALA A 148 -8.82 1.77 -9.33
C ALA A 148 -7.72 2.76 -8.92
N LEU A 149 -8.08 3.95 -8.42
CA LEU A 149 -7.13 4.94 -7.90
C LEU A 149 -6.33 4.43 -6.68
N ALA A 150 -6.89 3.52 -5.90
CA ALA A 150 -6.23 2.88 -4.77
C ALA A 150 -5.26 1.75 -5.19
N THR A 151 -5.20 1.38 -6.47
CA THR A 151 -4.23 0.38 -6.95
C THR A 151 -2.81 0.98 -7.05
N ARG A 152 -1.80 0.12 -7.12
CA ARG A 152 -0.42 0.57 -7.35
C ARG A 152 -0.31 1.19 -8.76
N PRO A 153 0.16 2.45 -8.89
CA PRO A 153 0.25 3.09 -10.20
C PRO A 153 1.32 2.41 -11.06
N PRO A 154 1.13 2.36 -12.40
CA PRO A 154 2.18 1.94 -13.32
C PRO A 154 3.33 2.96 -13.34
N LEU A 155 4.51 2.51 -13.80
CA LEU A 155 5.62 3.40 -14.11
C LEU A 155 5.51 3.84 -15.57
N ASP A 156 5.02 5.04 -15.80
CA ASP A 156 4.95 5.63 -17.14
C ASP A 156 6.23 6.41 -17.47
N LEU A 157 6.79 6.15 -18.64
CA LEU A 157 8.00 6.79 -19.14
C LEU A 157 7.70 7.62 -20.39
N ARG A 158 8.20 8.86 -20.43
CA ARG A 158 8.13 9.71 -21.63
C ARG A 158 9.46 9.69 -22.36
N VAL A 159 9.44 9.25 -23.62
CA VAL A 159 10.62 9.28 -24.50
C VAL A 159 10.96 10.72 -24.90
N ASN A 160 12.22 11.10 -24.75
CA ASN A 160 12.73 12.36 -25.27
C ASN A 160 12.94 12.28 -26.79
N THR A 161 11.98 12.76 -27.56
CA THR A 161 11.97 12.65 -29.03
C THR A 161 13.06 13.47 -29.73
N LEU A 162 13.77 14.35 -29.01
CA LEU A 162 14.98 15.01 -29.52
C LEU A 162 16.20 14.08 -29.58
N GLN A 163 16.16 12.93 -28.89
CA GLN A 163 17.29 12.01 -28.76
C GLN A 163 17.02 10.62 -29.34
N ALA A 164 15.78 10.13 -29.24
CA ALA A 164 15.38 8.82 -29.77
C ALA A 164 13.88 8.78 -30.05
N ASP A 165 13.46 7.90 -30.95
CA ASP A 165 12.05 7.55 -31.09
C ASP A 165 11.63 6.48 -30.08
N ARG A 166 10.32 6.27 -29.97
CA ARG A 166 9.72 5.31 -29.03
C ARG A 166 10.13 3.87 -29.30
N ALA A 167 10.25 3.48 -30.57
CA ALA A 167 10.57 2.10 -30.95
C ALA A 167 11.99 1.74 -30.51
N ARG A 168 12.95 2.66 -30.70
CA ARG A 168 14.32 2.52 -30.23
C ARG A 168 14.38 2.35 -28.71
N VAL A 169 13.70 3.21 -27.95
CA VAL A 169 13.73 3.11 -26.48
C VAL A 169 13.08 1.81 -25.99
N LEU A 170 11.99 1.36 -26.62
CA LEU A 170 11.37 0.07 -26.29
C LEU A 170 12.32 -1.11 -26.54
N ALA A 171 13.08 -1.10 -27.63
CA ALA A 171 14.09 -2.13 -27.89
C ALA A 171 15.20 -2.15 -26.83
N GLU A 172 15.64 -0.98 -26.35
CA GLU A 172 16.63 -0.87 -25.27
C GLU A 172 16.08 -1.33 -23.91
N LEU A 173 14.76 -1.29 -23.72
CA LEU A 173 14.07 -1.75 -22.52
C LEU A 173 13.60 -3.22 -22.64
N ASP A 174 14.05 -3.96 -23.65
CA ASP A 174 13.69 -5.37 -23.79
C ASP A 174 14.07 -6.18 -22.55
N GLY A 175 13.23 -7.15 -22.19
CA GLY A 175 13.39 -7.95 -20.98
C GLY A 175 13.01 -7.27 -19.66
N THR A 176 12.70 -5.96 -19.65
CA THR A 176 12.20 -5.26 -18.44
C THR A 176 10.68 -5.38 -18.25
N GLY A 177 9.96 -5.87 -19.25
CA GLY A 177 8.49 -5.87 -19.30
C GLY A 177 7.88 -4.54 -19.73
N ALA A 178 8.70 -3.56 -20.17
CA ALA A 178 8.21 -2.31 -20.73
C ALA A 178 7.38 -2.57 -22.00
N ALA A 179 6.24 -1.87 -22.11
CA ALA A 179 5.33 -1.97 -23.24
C ALA A 179 4.88 -0.57 -23.68
N PRO A 180 4.37 -0.43 -24.91
CA PRO A 180 3.70 0.80 -25.32
C PRO A 180 2.56 1.17 -24.37
N ALA A 181 2.70 2.29 -23.63
CA ALA A 181 1.61 2.95 -22.93
C ALA A 181 0.38 3.14 -23.85
N SER A 182 -0.81 2.93 -23.28
CA SER A 182 -2.12 3.09 -23.93
C SER A 182 -2.58 4.54 -24.00
N LEU A 183 -1.98 5.41 -23.19
CA LEU A 183 -2.17 6.85 -23.24
C LEU A 183 -1.26 7.42 -24.34
N ALA A 184 -1.84 8.25 -25.22
CA ALA A 184 -1.19 8.82 -26.39
C ALA A 184 -0.14 9.88 -26.04
#